data_AF-A0A2H4SN43-F1
#
_entry.id   AF-A0A2H4SN43-F1
#
_cell.length_a   1.000
_cell.length_b   1.000
_cell.length_c   1.000
_cell.angle_alpha   90.00
_cell.angle_beta   90.00
_cell.angle_gamma   90.00
#
_symmetry.space_group_name_H-M   'P 1'
#
loop_
_entity.id
_entity.type
_entity.pdbx_description
1 polymer ?
#
loop_
_entity_poly.entity_id
_entity_poly.type
_entity_poly.pdbx_seq_one_letter_code
_entity_poly.pdbx_strand_id
1 'polypeptide(L)'
;MLQTYVAKIILTAQDVNEWHSDTVRGGQQPRLCSTRFHGQDFVYAKTLEKINHVLYNGDLERNRRKSFQAHYDLVRSLVAPDRLLEYHTSDGWGPLCSFLGVPVPADEVPFLNQTESFRERLRKRNLAMIGDQLKRLLEILAYTSLGKHSNVLDQTLLANIRVMAREHKQGQA
;
A
#
# COMPACT_ATOMS: atom_id res chain seq x y z
N MET A 1 -24.65 23.77 6.22
CA MET A 1 -24.15 23.50 7.58
C MET A 1 -23.72 22.03 7.58
N LEU A 2 -22.40 21.73 7.58
CA LEU A 2 -21.93 20.35 7.58
C LEU A 2 -22.29 19.74 8.95
N GLN A 3 -23.14 18.72 8.94
CA GLN A 3 -23.54 17.99 10.14
C GLN A 3 -22.32 17.18 10.59
N THR A 4 -21.60 17.66 11.60
CA THR A 4 -20.48 16.91 12.20
C THR A 4 -21.08 15.74 12.98
N TYR A 5 -21.00 14.54 12.42
CA TYR A 5 -21.36 13.32 13.15
C TYR A 5 -20.49 13.19 14.39
N VAL A 6 -21.13 13.03 15.55
CA VAL A 6 -20.44 12.77 16.82
C VAL A 6 -20.09 11.28 16.86
N ALA A 7 -18.98 10.91 16.22
CA ALA A 7 -18.49 9.53 16.19
C ALA A 7 -17.55 9.24 17.37
N LYS A 8 -17.56 7.98 17.83
CA LYS A 8 -16.53 7.42 18.72
C LYS A 8 -15.29 7.08 17.88
N ILE A 9 -14.10 7.35 18.41
CA ILE A 9 -12.82 7.10 17.75
C ILE A 9 -12.07 6.00 18.50
N ILE A 10 -11.58 5.02 17.74
CA ILE A 10 -10.74 3.94 18.26
C ILE A 10 -9.35 4.13 17.67
N LEU A 11 -8.37 4.34 18.54
CA LEU A 11 -6.96 4.39 18.19
C LEU A 11 -6.33 3.06 18.57
N THR A 12 -5.96 2.25 17.57
CA THR A 12 -5.22 1.01 17.81
C THR A 12 -3.82 1.35 18.29
N ALA A 13 -3.57 1.16 19.58
CA ALA A 13 -2.30 1.43 20.22
C ALA A 13 -1.35 0.24 20.04
N GLN A 14 -0.10 0.49 19.64
CA GLN A 14 0.98 -0.49 19.59
C GLN A 14 2.30 0.22 19.91
N ASP A 15 3.27 -0.49 20.49
CA ASP A 15 4.62 0.04 20.67
C ASP A 15 5.23 0.39 19.30
N VAL A 16 5.75 1.62 19.19
CA VAL A 16 6.24 2.17 17.92
C VAL A 16 7.48 1.41 17.42
N ASN A 17 8.31 0.90 18.33
CA ASN A 17 9.51 0.16 17.96
C ASN A 17 9.18 -1.27 17.53
N GLU A 18 8.26 -1.92 18.22
CA GLU A 18 7.73 -3.23 17.85
C GLU A 18 7.07 -3.17 16.46
N TRP A 19 6.15 -2.22 16.27
CA TRP A 19 5.51 -1.95 14.98
C TRP A 19 6.53 -1.69 13.86
N HIS A 20 7.54 -0.86 14.14
CA HIS A 20 8.59 -0.55 13.18
C HIS A 20 9.38 -1.80 12.78
N SER A 21 9.75 -2.61 13.77
CA SER A 21 10.49 -3.86 13.57
C SER A 21 9.67 -4.86 12.73
N ASP A 22 8.39 -5.01 13.04
CA ASP A 22 7.47 -5.87 12.29
C ASP A 22 7.23 -5.41 10.87
N THR A 23 7.08 -4.11 10.65
CA THR A 23 6.92 -3.53 9.31
C THR A 23 8.14 -3.81 8.44
N VAL A 24 9.35 -3.68 9.00
CA VAL A 24 10.60 -4.02 8.30
C VAL A 24 10.68 -5.53 8.03
N ARG A 25 10.40 -6.38 9.03
CA ARG A 25 10.40 -7.85 8.89
C ARG A 25 9.36 -8.38 7.91
N GLY A 26 8.20 -7.74 7.85
CA GLY A 26 7.09 -8.09 6.96
C GLY A 26 7.37 -7.81 5.48
N GLY A 27 8.50 -7.17 5.16
CA GLY A 27 8.88 -6.93 3.77
C GLY A 27 8.05 -5.84 3.11
N GLN A 28 7.47 -4.90 3.88
CA GLN A 28 6.82 -3.70 3.33
C GLN A 28 7.83 -2.68 2.77
N GLN A 29 9.01 -3.13 2.34
CA GLN A 29 9.96 -2.28 1.64
C GLN A 29 9.55 -2.16 0.17
N PRO A 30 9.43 -0.93 -0.38
CA PRO A 30 8.94 -0.69 -1.74
C PRO A 30 9.82 -1.25 -2.87
N ARG A 31 10.91 -1.96 -2.56
CA ARG A 31 11.98 -2.24 -3.53
C ARG A 31 11.55 -3.14 -4.70
N LEU A 32 10.49 -3.94 -4.54
CA LEU A 32 9.91 -4.74 -5.62
C LEU A 32 8.83 -4.01 -6.44
N CYS A 33 8.49 -2.76 -6.09
CA CYS A 33 7.50 -1.94 -6.79
C CYS A 33 8.10 -0.93 -7.78
N SER A 34 9.35 -1.12 -8.21
CA SER A 34 10.03 -0.20 -9.15
C SER A 34 10.12 -0.72 -10.59
N THR A 35 9.60 -1.92 -10.88
CA THR A 35 9.47 -2.39 -12.27
C THR A 35 8.26 -1.70 -12.93
N ARG A 36 8.41 -1.27 -14.20
CA ARG A 36 7.37 -0.53 -14.93
C ARG A 36 6.08 -1.36 -15.05
N PHE A 37 5.16 -1.11 -14.13
CA PHE A 37 3.86 -1.74 -14.11
C PHE A 37 2.92 -1.13 -15.15
N HIS A 38 1.98 -1.94 -15.65
CA HIS A 38 0.81 -1.49 -16.41
C HIS A 38 -0.44 -1.85 -15.61
N GLY A 39 -1.51 -1.06 -15.71
CA GLY A 39 -2.78 -1.36 -15.04
C GLY A 39 -2.78 -1.07 -13.52
N GLN A 40 -3.46 -1.91 -12.73
CA GLN A 40 -3.70 -1.66 -11.29
C GLN A 40 -2.40 -1.55 -10.47
N ASP A 41 -1.36 -2.29 -10.83
CA ASP A 41 -0.06 -2.25 -10.12
C ASP A 41 0.64 -0.89 -10.24
N PHE A 42 0.47 -0.19 -11.38
CA PHE A 42 1.00 1.16 -11.57
C PHE A 42 0.28 2.18 -10.68
N VAL A 43 -1.05 2.12 -10.65
CA VAL A 43 -1.88 2.99 -9.81
C VAL A 43 -1.56 2.76 -8.33
N TYR A 44 -1.37 1.50 -7.95
CA TYR A 44 -0.99 1.13 -6.59
C TYR A 44 0.40 1.69 -6.23
N ALA A 45 1.40 1.53 -7.10
CA ALA A 45 2.74 2.07 -6.88
C ALA A 45 2.74 3.60 -6.73
N LYS A 46 1.98 4.32 -7.58
CA LYS A 46 1.83 5.78 -7.48
C LYS A 46 1.10 6.23 -6.22
N THR A 47 0.10 5.46 -5.79
CA THR A 47 -0.56 5.69 -4.50
C THR A 47 0.44 5.57 -3.34
N LEU A 48 1.27 4.52 -3.32
CA LEU A 48 2.29 4.33 -2.30
C LEU A 48 3.35 5.43 -2.31
N GLU A 49 3.79 5.89 -3.49
CA GLU A 49 4.70 7.03 -3.64
C GLU A 49 4.10 8.30 -3.02
N LYS A 50 2.82 8.59 -3.31
CA LYS A 50 2.12 9.74 -2.76
C LYS A 50 1.94 9.64 -1.24
N ILE A 51 1.59 8.45 -0.73
CA ILE A 51 1.51 8.20 0.71
C ILE A 51 2.88 8.45 1.37
N ASN A 52 3.96 7.97 0.75
CA ASN A 52 5.31 8.20 1.24
C ASN A 52 5.66 9.69 1.31
N HIS A 53 5.31 10.44 0.27
CA HIS A 53 5.51 11.87 0.23
C HIS A 53 4.70 12.60 1.32
N VAL A 54 3.40 12.30 1.44
CA VAL A 54 2.48 13.03 2.33
C VAL A 54 2.70 12.67 3.79
N LEU A 55 2.84 11.39 4.13
CA LEU A 55 2.94 10.94 5.52
C LEU A 55 4.37 10.93 6.04
N TYR A 56 5.36 10.72 5.17
CA TYR A 56 6.75 10.50 5.57
C TYR A 56 7.74 11.46 4.91
N ASN A 57 7.27 12.53 4.26
CA ASN A 57 8.12 13.52 3.58
C ASN A 57 9.08 12.88 2.55
N GLY A 58 8.63 11.82 1.88
CA GLY A 58 9.39 11.11 0.86
C GLY A 58 10.40 10.09 1.39
N ASP A 59 10.61 10.01 2.71
CA ASP A 59 11.57 9.10 3.34
C ASP A 59 10.89 8.28 4.45
N LEU A 60 10.16 7.24 4.04
CA LEU A 60 9.49 6.30 4.93
C LEU A 60 10.44 5.69 5.96
N GLU A 61 11.62 5.23 5.54
CA GLU A 61 12.55 4.53 6.43
C GLU A 61 13.01 5.42 7.59
N ARG A 62 13.31 6.68 7.29
CA ARG A 62 13.77 7.64 8.29
C ARG A 62 12.63 8.20 9.13
N ASN A 63 11.48 8.47 8.53
CA ASN A 63 10.43 9.28 9.15
C ASN A 63 9.26 8.49 9.73
N ARG A 64 9.12 7.18 9.45
CA ARG A 64 7.93 6.40 9.88
C ARG A 64 7.67 6.44 11.39
N ARG A 65 8.69 6.30 12.24
CA ARG A 65 8.52 6.35 13.72
C ARG A 65 8.02 7.70 14.19
N LYS A 66 8.67 8.76 13.73
CA LYS A 66 8.31 10.14 14.08
C LYS A 66 6.88 10.46 13.63
N SER A 67 6.52 10.04 12.42
CA SER A 67 5.20 10.30 11.84
C SER A 67 4.11 9.52 12.59
N PHE A 68 4.40 8.27 12.99
CA PHE A 68 3.52 7.45 13.80
C PHE A 68 3.26 8.06 15.19
N GLN A 69 4.33 8.50 15.89
CA GLN A 69 4.19 9.17 17.18
C GLN A 69 3.40 10.49 17.06
N ALA A 70 3.74 11.31 16.05
CA ALA A 70 3.03 12.56 15.80
C ALA A 70 1.54 12.33 15.50
N HIS A 71 1.19 11.22 14.84
CA HIS A 71 -0.21 10.84 14.61
C HIS A 71 -0.95 10.53 15.93
N TYR A 72 -0.33 9.77 16.84
CA TYR A 72 -0.92 9.49 18.15
C TYR A 72 -1.16 10.77 18.96
N ASP A 73 -0.15 11.64 19.02
CA ASP A 73 -0.25 12.90 19.75
C ASP A 73 -1.33 13.81 19.15
N LEU A 74 -1.44 13.84 17.82
CA LEU A 74 -2.48 14.57 17.12
C LEU A 74 -3.87 14.04 17.46
N VAL A 75 -4.11 12.73 17.40
CA VAL A 75 -5.42 12.14 17.73
C VAL A 75 -5.81 12.45 19.16
N ARG A 76 -4.89 12.28 20.12
CA ARG A 76 -5.11 12.60 21.54
C ARG A 76 -5.45 14.08 21.76
N SER A 77 -4.86 14.98 20.96
CA SER A 77 -5.13 16.42 21.07
C SER A 77 -6.47 16.85 20.48
N LEU A 78 -6.98 16.11 19.48
CA LEU A 78 -8.18 16.49 18.73
C LEU A 78 -9.46 15.83 19.25
N VAL A 79 -9.35 14.64 19.85
CA VAL A 79 -10.50 13.85 20.28
C VAL A 79 -10.71 14.01 21.78
N ALA A 80 -11.97 14.27 22.18
CA ALA A 80 -12.30 14.35 23.60
C ALA A 80 -12.09 12.97 24.27
N PRO A 81 -11.55 12.90 25.51
CA PRO A 81 -11.18 11.63 26.14
C PRO A 81 -12.33 10.61 26.26
N ASP A 82 -13.56 11.08 26.44
CA ASP A 82 -14.77 10.25 26.52
C ASP A 82 -15.16 9.60 25.18
N ARG A 83 -14.61 10.11 24.07
CA ARG A 83 -14.84 9.63 22.70
C ARG A 83 -13.62 8.95 22.10
N LEU A 84 -12.54 8.77 22.87
CA LEU A 84 -11.32 8.11 22.41
C LEU A 84 -11.09 6.82 23.20
N LEU A 85 -11.01 5.70 22.49
CA LEU A 85 -10.49 4.45 23.03
C LEU A 85 -9.11 4.18 22.45
N GLU A 86 -8.09 4.12 23.30
CA GLU A 86 -6.80 3.51 22.95
C GLU A 86 -6.92 1.99 23.19
N TYR A 87 -6.80 1.20 22.12
CA TYR A 87 -7.13 -0.22 22.11
C TYR A 87 -5.95 -1.05 21.61
N HIS A 88 -5.55 -2.09 22.35
CA HIS A 88 -4.63 -3.10 21.86
C HIS A 88 -5.39 -4.40 21.53
N THR A 89 -5.09 -5.06 20.41
CA THR A 89 -5.84 -6.26 19.99
C THR A 89 -5.73 -7.43 20.97
N SER A 90 -4.68 -7.45 21.81
CA SER A 90 -4.53 -8.44 22.88
C SER A 90 -5.50 -8.23 24.05
N ASP A 91 -6.13 -7.07 24.16
CA ASP A 91 -7.06 -6.76 25.26
C ASP A 91 -8.42 -7.47 25.09
N GLY A 92 -8.63 -8.14 23.95
CA GLY A 92 -9.85 -8.87 23.66
C GLY A 92 -11.05 -7.95 23.39
N TRP A 93 -12.24 -8.54 23.32
CA TRP A 93 -13.47 -7.79 23.02
C TRP A 93 -13.91 -6.83 24.13
N GLY A 94 -13.53 -7.08 25.38
CA GLY A 94 -14.08 -6.40 26.55
C GLY A 94 -14.05 -4.87 26.47
N PRO A 95 -12.86 -4.25 26.34
CA PRO A 95 -12.73 -2.78 26.27
C PRO A 95 -13.46 -2.17 25.07
N LEU A 96 -13.38 -2.83 23.91
CA LEU A 96 -14.02 -2.38 22.68
C LEU A 96 -15.56 -2.40 22.78
N CYS A 97 -16.12 -3.53 23.23
CA CYS A 97 -17.55 -3.70 23.39
C CYS A 97 -18.12 -2.76 24.46
N SER A 98 -17.42 -2.60 25.58
CA SER A 98 -17.77 -1.63 26.63
C SER A 98 -17.80 -0.20 26.10
N PHE A 99 -16.75 0.21 25.38
CA PHE A 99 -16.67 1.54 24.77
C PHE A 99 -17.77 1.78 23.74
N LEU A 100 -18.13 0.77 22.95
CA LEU A 100 -19.18 0.87 21.94
C LEU A 100 -20.60 0.78 22.53
N GLY A 101 -20.78 0.15 23.69
CA GLY A 101 -22.08 -0.10 24.33
C GLY A 101 -22.80 -1.32 23.75
N VAL A 102 -22.05 -2.34 23.33
CA VAL A 102 -22.58 -3.57 22.71
C VAL A 102 -22.17 -4.81 23.52
N PRO A 103 -22.90 -5.93 23.43
CA PRO A 103 -22.51 -7.16 24.11
C PRO A 103 -21.19 -7.73 23.55
N VAL A 104 -20.46 -8.44 24.41
CA VAL A 104 -19.24 -9.17 24.04
C VAL A 104 -19.62 -10.43 23.26
N PRO A 105 -19.06 -10.66 22.05
CA PRO A 105 -19.24 -11.90 21.31
C PRO A 105 -18.69 -13.13 22.05
N ALA A 106 -19.22 -14.32 21.73
CA ALA A 106 -18.69 -15.58 22.26
C ALA A 106 -17.35 -15.97 21.61
N ASP A 107 -17.11 -15.55 20.36
CA ASP A 107 -15.90 -15.85 19.62
C ASP A 107 -14.71 -15.02 20.11
N GLU A 108 -13.51 -15.56 20.01
CA GLU A 108 -12.27 -14.84 20.29
C GLU A 108 -11.98 -13.75 19.24
N VAL A 109 -11.14 -12.76 19.60
CA VAL A 109 -10.73 -11.71 18.66
C VAL A 109 -9.94 -12.35 17.50
N PRO A 110 -10.29 -12.06 16.23
CA PRO A 110 -9.64 -12.70 15.10
C PRO A 110 -8.18 -12.27 14.93
N PHE A 111 -7.25 -13.23 14.87
CA PHE A 111 -5.83 -13.01 14.61
C PHE A 111 -5.42 -13.43 13.18
N LEU A 112 -5.88 -12.66 12.18
CA LEU A 112 -5.79 -13.04 10.77
C LEU A 112 -4.56 -12.49 10.05
N ASN A 113 -4.07 -11.31 10.44
CA ASN A 113 -3.01 -10.61 9.70
C ASN A 113 -1.60 -10.97 10.18
N GLN A 114 -1.31 -12.26 10.26
CA GLN A 114 -0.01 -12.76 10.69
C GLN A 114 1.07 -12.47 9.65
N THR A 115 2.28 -12.13 10.11
CA THR A 115 3.42 -11.77 9.25
C THR A 115 3.77 -12.87 8.24
N GLU A 116 3.71 -14.13 8.64
CA GLU A 116 4.01 -15.26 7.75
C GLU A 116 2.98 -15.41 6.63
N SER A 117 1.68 -15.36 6.97
CA SER A 117 0.60 -15.43 5.99
C SER A 117 0.67 -14.25 5.01
N PHE A 118 1.04 -13.05 5.50
CA PHE A 118 1.28 -11.89 4.66
C PHE A 118 2.44 -12.09 3.68
N ARG A 119 3.58 -12.62 4.15
CA ARG A 119 4.74 -12.92 3.30
C ARG A 119 4.42 -13.94 2.23
N GLU A 120 3.62 -14.96 2.55
CA GLU A 120 3.19 -15.95 1.57
C GLU A 120 2.31 -15.33 0.48
N ARG A 121 1.35 -14.47 0.85
CA ARG A 121 0.54 -13.70 -0.11
C ARG A 121 1.41 -12.82 -1.00
N LEU A 122 2.40 -12.13 -0.44
CA LEU A 122 3.35 -11.31 -1.20
C LEU A 122 4.17 -12.15 -2.18
N ARG A 123 4.67 -13.32 -1.76
CA ARG A 123 5.40 -14.24 -2.66
C ARG A 123 4.55 -14.69 -3.83
N LYS A 124 3.32 -15.15 -3.57
CA LYS A 124 2.37 -15.58 -4.59
C LYS A 124 2.08 -14.45 -5.60
N ARG A 125 1.81 -13.24 -5.10
CA ARG A 125 1.61 -12.05 -5.95
C ARG A 125 2.84 -11.76 -6.80
N ASN A 126 4.03 -11.70 -6.20
CA ASN A 126 5.26 -11.38 -6.93
C ASN A 126 5.58 -12.42 -8.01
N LEU A 127 5.34 -13.72 -7.74
CA LEU A 127 5.51 -14.78 -8.74
C LEU A 127 4.53 -14.62 -9.92
N ALA A 128 3.25 -14.33 -9.63
CA ALA A 128 2.26 -14.07 -10.67
C ALA A 128 2.67 -12.87 -11.54
N MET A 129 3.12 -11.78 -10.90
CA MET A 129 3.61 -10.58 -11.59
C MET A 129 4.81 -10.89 -12.50
N ILE A 130 5.78 -11.69 -12.03
CA ILE A 130 6.93 -12.12 -12.86
C ILE A 130 6.43 -12.91 -14.08
N GLY A 131 5.48 -13.83 -13.89
CA GLY A 131 4.86 -14.59 -14.98
C GLY A 131 4.22 -13.69 -16.04
N ASP A 132 3.47 -12.68 -15.61
CA ASP A 132 2.83 -11.71 -16.52
C ASP A 132 3.85 -10.89 -17.32
N GLN A 133 4.96 -10.49 -16.70
CA GLN A 133 6.04 -9.78 -17.40
C GLN A 133 6.74 -10.67 -18.42
N LEU A 134 7.02 -11.93 -18.08
CA LEU A 134 7.60 -12.90 -19.00
C LEU A 134 6.67 -13.14 -20.20
N LYS A 135 5.37 -13.30 -19.97
CA LYS A 135 4.39 -13.45 -21.05
C LYS A 135 4.40 -12.24 -22.00
N ARG A 136 4.40 -11.01 -21.47
CA ARG A 136 4.49 -9.79 -22.28
C ARG A 136 5.79 -9.75 -23.10
N LEU A 137 6.93 -10.08 -22.49
CA LEU A 137 8.21 -10.13 -23.22
C LEU A 137 8.16 -11.16 -24.35
N LEU A 138 7.58 -12.34 -24.11
CA LEU A 138 7.40 -13.36 -25.14
C LEU A 138 6.48 -12.87 -26.28
N GLU A 139 5.38 -12.17 -25.95
CA GLU A 139 4.48 -11.57 -26.94
C GLU A 139 5.20 -10.51 -27.80
N ILE A 140 6.02 -9.64 -27.18
CA ILE A 140 6.84 -8.64 -27.90
C ILE A 140 7.88 -9.34 -28.79
N LEU A 141 8.55 -10.38 -28.29
CA LEU A 141 9.53 -11.15 -29.06
C LEU A 141 8.86 -11.89 -30.24
N ALA A 142 7.67 -12.47 -30.04
CA ALA A 142 6.89 -13.11 -31.10
C ALA A 142 6.42 -12.09 -32.14
N TYR A 143 5.95 -10.91 -31.71
CA TYR A 143 5.56 -9.85 -32.61
C TYR A 143 6.74 -9.33 -33.44
N THR A 144 7.91 -9.13 -32.81
CA THR A 144 9.11 -8.65 -33.51
C THR A 144 9.74 -9.70 -34.42
N SER A 145 9.58 -10.99 -34.11
CA SER A 145 10.01 -12.08 -35.01
C SER A 145 9.08 -12.24 -36.22
N LEU A 146 7.76 -12.06 -36.03
CA LEU A 146 6.76 -12.07 -37.12
C LEU A 146 6.76 -10.77 -37.94
N GLY A 147 7.05 -9.63 -37.32
CA GLY A 147 7.08 -8.29 -37.93
C GLY A 147 8.23 -8.08 -38.92
N LYS A 148 9.19 -9.01 -39.01
CA LYS A 148 10.19 -9.03 -40.09
C LYS A 148 9.60 -9.35 -41.47
N HIS A 149 8.33 -9.73 -41.56
CA HIS A 149 7.68 -10.15 -42.82
C HIS A 149 6.60 -9.22 -43.38
N SER A 150 6.20 -8.11 -42.74
CA SER A 150 5.15 -7.23 -43.27
C SER A 150 5.43 -5.72 -43.13
N ASN A 151 5.73 -5.10 -44.28
CA ASN A 151 6.16 -3.70 -44.45
C ASN A 151 5.07 -2.63 -44.20
N VAL A 152 3.90 -3.02 -43.67
CA VAL A 152 2.68 -2.16 -43.69
C VAL A 152 2.30 -1.61 -42.30
N LEU A 153 2.91 -2.08 -41.20
CA LEU A 153 2.55 -1.67 -39.83
C LEU A 153 3.65 -0.93 -39.05
N ASP A 154 4.82 -0.69 -39.66
CA ASP A 154 5.98 -0.06 -39.03
C ASP A 154 5.69 1.38 -38.55
N GLN A 155 4.85 2.13 -39.27
CA GLN A 155 4.56 3.52 -38.94
C GLN A 155 3.72 3.70 -37.68
N THR A 156 2.76 2.82 -37.41
CA THR A 156 1.88 2.91 -36.24
C THR A 156 2.64 2.58 -34.95
N LEU A 157 3.53 1.59 -35.02
CA LEU A 157 4.39 1.23 -33.90
C LEU A 157 5.44 2.33 -33.62
N LEU A 158 6.07 2.86 -34.67
CA LEU A 158 7.00 3.98 -34.54
C LEU A 158 6.32 5.24 -34.01
N ALA A 159 5.05 5.49 -34.37
CA ALA A 159 4.27 6.58 -33.80
C ALA A 159 4.05 6.39 -32.29
N ASN A 160 3.67 5.18 -31.86
CA ASN A 160 3.45 4.88 -30.44
C ASN A 160 4.75 4.93 -29.62
N ILE A 161 5.87 4.43 -30.16
CA ILE A 161 7.19 4.52 -29.52
C ILE A 161 7.63 5.99 -29.38
N ARG A 162 7.34 6.84 -30.37
CA ARG A 162 7.65 8.29 -30.30
C ARG A 162 6.78 9.03 -29.29
N VAL A 163 5.51 8.66 -29.14
CA VAL A 163 4.63 9.20 -28.08
C VAL A 163 5.19 8.83 -26.72
N MET A 164 5.53 7.55 -26.51
CA MET A 164 6.14 7.06 -25.28
C MET A 164 7.47 7.75 -24.95
N ALA A 165 8.30 8.04 -25.95
CA ALA A 165 9.57 8.75 -25.77
C ALA A 165 9.39 10.25 -25.45
N ARG A 166 8.33 10.89 -25.93
CA ARG A 166 8.00 12.29 -25.61
C ARG A 166 7.45 12.43 -24.19
N GLU A 167 6.56 11.53 -23.79
CA GLU A 167 6.01 11.49 -22.43
C GLU A 167 7.10 11.23 -21.38
N HIS A 168 8.09 10.39 -21.70
CA HIS A 168 9.27 10.17 -20.85
C HIS A 168 10.12 11.44 -20.64
N LYS A 169 10.24 12.31 -21.65
CA LYS A 169 10.97 13.58 -21.53
C LYS A 169 10.20 14.64 -20.73
N GLN A 170 8.86 14.59 -20.74
CA GLN A 170 8.02 15.56 -20.04
C GLN A 170 7.80 15.21 -18.55
N GLY A 171 7.89 13.94 -18.17
CA GLY A 171 7.79 13.51 -16.76
C GLY A 171 9.09 13.58 -15.94
N GLN A 172 10.19 14.08 -16.53
CA GLN A 172 11.49 14.25 -15.88
C GLN A 172 11.89 15.72 -15.64
N ALA A 173 11.02 16.68 -15.97
CA ALA A 173 11.14 18.10 -15.65
C ALA A 173 10.21 18.45 -14.49
#